data_AF-A0A6J4VJP9-F1
#
_entry.id   AF-A0A6J4VJP9-F1
#
_cell.length_a   1.000
_cell.length_b   1.000
_cell.length_c   1.000
_cell.angle_alpha   90.00
_cell.angle_beta   90.00
_cell.angle_gamma   90.00
#
_symmetry.space_group_name_H-M   'P 1'
#
loop_
_entity.id
_entity.type
_entity.pdbx_description
1 polymer ?
#
loop_
_entity_poly.entity_id
_entity_poly.type
_entity_poly.pdbx_seq_one_letter_code
_entity_poly.pdbx_strand_id
1 'polypeptide(L)' 'MSGADQRRGARLYRNLSLIECADAATLAEVLAGPTGRHVVRRLSDTVVVVDHTQVEPILKALSKAGYTPRVSSGERP' A
#
# COMPACT_ATOMS: atom_id res chain seq x y z
N MET A 1 2.06 -20.46 37.14
CA MET A 1 3.23 -20.07 36.32
C MET A 1 2.96 -20.60 34.92
N SER A 2 2.85 -19.84 33.84
CA SER A 2 3.69 -18.73 33.39
C SER A 2 2.83 -17.74 32.60
N GLY A 3 2.88 -16.47 32.98
CA GLY A 3 2.42 -15.38 32.12
C GLY A 3 3.40 -15.26 30.96
N ALA A 4 3.00 -15.76 29.80
CA ALA A 4 3.77 -15.55 28.58
C ALA A 4 3.76 -14.04 28.29
N ASP A 5 4.93 -13.45 28.52
CA ASP A 5 5.42 -12.14 28.12
C ASP A 5 4.95 -11.76 26.71
N GLN A 6 3.72 -11.25 26.59
CA GLN A 6 3.28 -10.46 25.44
C GLN A 6 4.02 -9.13 25.53
N ARG A 7 5.32 -9.17 25.20
CA ARG A 7 6.10 -7.97 24.94
C ARG A 7 5.29 -7.15 23.95
N ARG A 8 4.96 -5.91 24.33
CA ARG A 8 4.26 -4.91 23.51
C ARG A 8 5.08 -4.68 22.22
N GLY A 9 4.88 -5.53 21.23
CA GLY A 9 5.68 -5.57 20.02
C GLY A 9 5.23 -4.49 19.06
N ALA A 10 6.00 -3.41 18.94
CA ALA A 10 5.84 -2.44 17.87
C ALA A 10 6.75 -2.83 16.69
N ARG A 11 6.24 -2.67 15.45
CA ARG A 11 7.05 -2.78 14.24
C ARG A 11 7.04 -1.44 13.52
N LEU A 12 8.23 -0.89 13.30
CA LEU A 12 8.44 0.27 12.45
C LEU A 12 8.85 -0.22 11.07
N TYR A 13 8.13 0.21 10.05
CA TYR A 13 8.49 -0.04 8.66
C TYR A 13 9.06 1.26 8.07
N ARG A 14 10.16 1.14 7.33
CA ARG A 14 10.81 2.26 6.63
C ARG A 14 10.71 2.02 5.14
N ASN A 15 10.75 3.11 4.38
CA ASN A 15 10.74 3.07 2.92
C ASN A 15 9.54 2.25 2.42
N LEU A 16 8.34 2.69 2.79
CA LEU A 16 7.09 2.13 2.29
C LEU A 16 6.39 3.17 1.44
N SER A 17 5.66 2.69 0.43
CA SER A 17 4.67 3.49 -0.28
C SER A 17 3.29 2.88 -0.06
N LEU A 18 2.27 3.70 -0.18
CA LEU A 18 0.88 3.31 0.02
C LEU A 18 0.09 3.61 -1.26
N ILE A 19 -0.87 2.75 -1.56
CA ILE A 19 -1.96 3.07 -2.48
C ILE A 19 -3.22 3.18 -1.63
N GLU A 20 -3.87 4.33 -1.73
CA GLU A 20 -5.19 4.59 -1.18
C GLU A 20 -6.17 4.76 -2.34
N CYS A 21 -7.26 3.99 -2.31
CA CYS A 21 -8.34 4.04 -3.28
C CYS A 21 -9.57 4.72 -2.67
N ALA A 22 -10.44 5.27 -3.52
CA ALA A 22 -11.66 5.95 -3.07
C ALA A 22 -12.65 5.00 -2.37
N ASP A 23 -12.68 3.73 -2.79
CA ASP A 23 -13.55 2.69 -2.24
C ASP A 23 -12.94 1.28 -2.40
N ALA A 24 -13.59 0.30 -1.80
CA ALA A 24 -13.13 -1.09 -1.79
C ALA A 24 -13.22 -1.78 -3.15
N ALA A 25 -14.16 -1.37 -4.02
CA ALA A 25 -14.31 -1.92 -5.35
C ALA A 25 -13.13 -1.51 -6.23
N THR A 26 -12.77 -0.23 -6.19
CA THR A 26 -11.58 0.32 -6.86
C THR A 26 -10.32 -0.40 -6.40
N LEU A 27 -10.16 -0.63 -5.09
CA LEU A 27 -9.00 -1.39 -4.60
C LEU A 27 -9.01 -2.82 -5.15
N ALA A 28 -10.15 -3.50 -5.18
CA ALA A 28 -10.24 -4.86 -5.71
C ALA A 28 -9.82 -4.94 -7.18
N GLU A 29 -10.22 -3.96 -8.01
CA GLU A 29 -9.79 -3.86 -9.41
C GLU A 29 -8.28 -3.62 -9.54
N VAL A 30 -7.72 -2.70 -8.76
CA VAL A 30 -6.28 -2.42 -8.73
C VAL A 30 -5.48 -3.67 -8.36
N LEU A 31 -5.97 -4.45 -7.38
CA LEU A 31 -5.33 -5.67 -6.90
C LEU A 31 -5.43 -6.84 -7.89
N ALA A 32 -6.49 -6.89 -8.69
CA ALA A 32 -6.63 -7.88 -9.77
C ALA A 32 -5.68 -7.58 -10.94
N GLY A 33 -5.18 -6.35 -11.07
CA GLY A 33 -4.24 -5.92 -12.10
C GLY A 33 -2.75 -6.19 -11.77
N PRO A 34 -1.83 -5.72 -12.65
CA PRO A 34 -0.39 -5.88 -12.47
C PRO A 34 0.18 -5.26 -11.18
N THR A 35 -0.53 -4.30 -10.58
CA THR A 35 -0.15 -3.65 -9.33
C THR A 35 -0.22 -4.61 -8.13
N GLY A 36 -1.12 -5.60 -8.15
CA GLY A 36 -1.32 -6.54 -7.05
C GLY A 36 -0.06 -7.29 -6.63
N ARG A 37 0.85 -7.60 -7.57
CA ARG A 37 2.12 -8.30 -7.30
C ARG A 37 3.13 -7.47 -6.48
N HIS A 38 2.92 -6.16 -6.37
CA HIS A 38 3.79 -5.25 -5.63
C HIS A 38 3.26 -4.97 -4.21
N VAL A 39 2.13 -5.54 -3.83
CA VAL A 39 1.53 -5.38 -2.50
C VAL A 39 2.30 -6.20 -1.47
N VAL A 40 2.76 -5.52 -0.42
CA VAL A 40 3.45 -6.12 0.72
C VAL A 40 2.44 -6.47 1.81
N ARG A 41 1.44 -5.60 2.03
CA ARG A 41 0.44 -5.78 3.09
C ARG A 41 -0.81 -4.95 2.84
N ARG A 42 -1.98 -5.45 3.25
CA ARG A 42 -3.23 -4.67 3.32
C ARG A 42 -3.39 -4.03 4.70
N LEU A 43 -3.73 -2.74 4.74
CA LEU A 43 -3.96 -1.97 5.97
C LEU A 43 -5.44 -1.75 6.27
N SER A 44 -6.26 -1.57 5.22
CA SER A 44 -7.71 -1.40 5.32
C SER A 44 -8.40 -1.94 4.07
N ASP A 45 -9.70 -1.70 3.93
CA ASP A 45 -10.44 -2.05 2.72
C ASP A 45 -10.15 -1.15 1.52
N THR A 46 -9.44 -0.05 1.73
CA THR A 46 -9.10 0.93 0.70
C THR A 46 -7.60 1.22 0.62
N VAL A 47 -6.79 0.72 1.55
CA VAL A 47 -5.36 1.04 1.65
C VAL A 47 -4.49 -0.20 1.66
N VAL A 48 -3.48 -0.21 0.79
CA VAL A 48 -2.42 -1.24 0.73
C VAL A 48 -1.04 -0.61 0.79
N VAL A 49 -0.12 -1.28 1.48
CA VAL A 49 1.32 -1.06 1.41
C VAL A 49 1.87 -1.75 0.19
N VAL A 50 2.66 -1.02 -0.59
CA VAL A 50 3.40 -1.53 -1.73
C VAL A 50 4.90 -1.36 -1.54
N ASP A 51 5.69 -2.13 -2.29
CA ASP A 51 7.13 -1.95 -2.35
C ASP A 51 7.48 -0.54 -2.88
N HIS A 52 8.15 0.27 -2.07
CA HIS A 52 8.53 1.63 -2.41
C HIS A 52 9.46 1.74 -3.61
N THR A 53 10.20 0.67 -3.94
CA THR A 53 11.08 0.66 -5.12
C THR A 53 10.29 0.55 -6.43
N GLN A 54 9.01 0.16 -6.33
CA GLN A 54 8.14 -0.13 -7.47
C GLN A 54 7.18 1.01 -7.81
N VAL A 55 7.32 2.20 -7.22
CA VAL A 55 6.41 3.33 -7.41
C VAL A 55 6.24 3.69 -8.89
N GLU A 56 7.32 3.86 -9.65
CA GLU A 56 7.22 4.20 -11.08
C GLU A 56 6.51 3.12 -11.92
N PRO A 57 6.87 1.83 -11.84
CA PRO A 57 6.11 0.75 -12.48
C PRO A 57 4.63 0.74 -12.09
N ILE A 58 4.32 0.97 -10.81
CA ILE A 58 2.94 1.01 -10.30
C ILE A 58 2.18 2.18 -10.92
N LEU A 59 2.75 3.39 -10.93
CA LEU A 59 2.13 4.56 -11.54
C LEU A 59 1.83 4.32 -13.01
N LYS A 60 2.78 3.75 -13.75
CA LYS A 60 2.60 3.41 -15.16
C LYS A 60 1.48 2.38 -15.37
N ALA A 61 1.40 1.36 -14.50
CA ALA A 61 0.36 0.35 -14.57
C ALA A 61 -1.03 0.94 -14.28
N LEU A 62 -1.15 1.78 -13.26
CA LEU A 62 -2.38 2.47 -12.89
C LEU A 62 -2.86 3.40 -14.01
N SER A 63 -1.98 4.22 -14.58
CA SER A 63 -2.32 5.09 -15.70
C SER A 63 -2.75 4.30 -16.93
N LYS A 64 -2.08 3.17 -17.23
CA LYS A 64 -2.47 2.29 -18.34
C LYS A 64 -3.84 1.62 -18.11
N ALA A 65 -4.22 1.40 -16.87
CA ALA A 65 -5.53 0.88 -16.49
C ALA A 65 -6.63 1.96 -16.47
N GLY A 66 -6.31 3.23 -16.78
CA GLY A 66 -7.27 4.33 -16.87
C GLY A 66 -7.42 5.16 -15.59
N TYR A 67 -6.66 4.86 -14.53
CA TYR A 67 -6.66 5.68 -13.31
C TYR A 67 -5.81 6.95 -13.49
N THR A 68 -6.09 7.97 -12.69
CA THR A 68 -5.32 9.23 -12.62
C THR A 68 -4.63 9.37 -11.26
N PRO A 69 -3.56 8.58 -10.98
CA PRO A 69 -2.95 8.54 -9.66
C PRO A 69 -2.31 9.89 -9.29
N ARG A 70 -2.54 10.33 -8.04
CA ARG A 70 -1.86 11.50 -7.45
C ARG A 70 -0.81 11.00 -6.47
N VAL A 71 0.38 11.61 -6.52
CA VAL A 71 1.48 11.29 -5.61
C VAL A 71 1.60 12.40 -4.57
N SER A 72 1.58 12.03 -3.29
CA SER A 72 1.93 12.92 -2.18
C SER A 72 3.14 12.36 -1.46
N SER A 73 4.17 13.20 -1.25
CA SER A 73 5.43 12.80 -0.60
C SER A 73 5.36 12.87 0.93
N GLY A 74 4.23 13.29 1.51
CA GLY A 74 4.06 13.41 2.96
C GLY A 74 5.07 14.34 3.64
N GLU A 75 5.78 15.17 2.88
CA GLU A 75 6.71 16.15 3.41
C GLU A 75 5.93 17.14 4.28
N ARG A 76 6.35 17.26 5.54
CA ARG A 76 5.82 18.29 6.43
C ARG A 76 6.40 19.63 5.95
N PRO A 77 5.58 20.68 5.78
CA PRO A 77 6.08 22.01 5.40
C PRO A 77 7.09 22.55 6.43
#